data_AF-A0A6P3WXF6-F1
#
_entry.id   AF-A0A6P3WXF6-F1
#
_cell.length_a   1.000
_cell.length_b   1.000
_cell.length_c   1.000
_cell.angle_alpha   90.00
_cell.angle_beta   90.00
_cell.angle_gamma   90.00
#
_symmetry.space_group_name_H-M   'P 1'
#
loop_
_entity.id
_entity.type
_entity.pdbx_description
1 polymer ?
#
loop_
_entity_poly.entity_id
_entity_poly.type
_entity_poly.pdbx_seq_one_letter_code
_entity_poly.pdbx_strand_id
1 'polypeptide(L)'
;MSETFLTHFIKLLEGCKTEKIVELFAAEKSTTQDALNVIVRITSDYLTDSNSRSDLFECCKAVLNNIAETCDPIETTLEFLQHMECLDNDVKFCALLGSLGTCIIRGKHTTSIVEWSVSTIKSYVEDLPGEVEQDKVSRRIINVLERITSFLEPLAEEAAKMNFEDACLFGDYFLSLLITLCGRPFCYLSKSIVETVTYKKLLEKIVTLAVSFTGDILYFLNIVSNRCRNIVGDRSYQDGNTEDCIRGMLFELSDNVSDLAYANFYYHVITEEAFWKNAPQVYRPRYLLETCSYLFKILLADHQRNGLS
;
A
#
# COMPACT_ATOMS: atom_id res chain seq x y z
N MET A 1 -20.39 25.04 14.91
CA MET A 1 -19.94 23.88 15.69
C MET A 1 -20.16 24.15 17.17
N SER A 2 -20.75 23.22 17.92
CA SER A 2 -20.89 23.44 19.38
C SER A 2 -19.55 23.09 20.02
N GLU A 3 -18.82 24.07 20.57
CA GLU A 3 -17.59 23.84 21.34
C GLU A 3 -17.81 22.81 22.46
N THR A 4 -19.04 22.70 22.94
CA THR A 4 -19.52 21.70 23.89
C THR A 4 -19.34 20.25 23.40
N PHE A 5 -19.62 19.97 22.13
CA PHE A 5 -19.44 18.63 21.56
C PHE A 5 -17.96 18.21 21.55
N LEU A 6 -17.09 19.07 21.02
CA LEU A 6 -15.65 18.80 20.95
C LEU A 6 -15.02 18.66 22.33
N THR A 7 -15.42 19.52 23.27
CA THR A 7 -14.94 19.43 24.66
C THR A 7 -15.39 18.12 25.32
N HIS A 8 -16.62 17.66 25.04
CA HIS A 8 -17.11 16.39 25.54
C HIS A 8 -16.35 15.21 24.92
N PHE A 9 -16.14 15.23 23.60
CA PHE A 9 -15.36 14.23 22.87
C PHE A 9 -13.92 14.10 23.42
N ILE A 10 -13.19 15.21 23.56
CA ILE A 10 -11.81 15.21 24.08
C ILE A 10 -11.76 14.55 25.46
N LYS A 11 -12.69 14.92 26.35
CA LYS A 11 -12.75 14.36 27.70
C LYS A 11 -13.03 12.84 27.69
N LEU A 12 -13.86 12.36 26.77
CA LEU A 12 -14.13 10.93 26.62
C LEU A 12 -12.92 10.19 26.03
N LEU A 13 -12.21 10.81 25.08
CA LEU A 13 -11.02 10.26 24.44
C LEU A 13 -9.88 10.08 25.46
N GLU A 14 -9.56 11.14 26.21
CA GLU A 14 -8.56 11.10 27.30
C GLU A 14 -8.94 10.09 28.39
N GLY A 15 -10.24 9.92 28.64
CA GLY A 15 -10.78 8.92 29.56
C GLY A 15 -10.88 7.49 28.99
N CYS A 16 -10.44 7.27 27.74
CA CYS A 16 -10.51 6.00 27.02
C CYS A 16 -11.91 5.36 27.01
N LYS A 17 -12.96 6.18 26.84
CA LYS A 17 -14.36 5.74 26.87
C LYS A 17 -14.93 5.50 25.47
N THR A 18 -14.35 4.56 24.73
CA THR A 18 -14.71 4.26 23.33
C THR A 18 -16.20 4.05 23.12
N GLU A 19 -16.88 3.24 23.95
CA GLU A 19 -18.32 2.98 23.83
C GLU A 19 -19.15 4.28 23.87
N LYS A 20 -18.81 5.18 24.79
CA LYS A 20 -19.50 6.47 24.93
C LYS A 20 -19.22 7.41 23.76
N ILE A 21 -18.03 7.32 23.17
CA ILE A 21 -17.69 8.08 21.95
C ILE A 21 -18.54 7.58 20.78
N VAL A 22 -18.69 6.27 20.63
CA VAL A 22 -19.56 5.68 19.59
C VAL A 22 -21.02 6.09 19.80
N GLU A 23 -21.52 6.07 21.04
CA GLU A 23 -22.87 6.57 21.36
C GLU A 23 -23.02 8.06 21.02
N LEU A 24 -22.00 8.87 21.32
CA LEU A 24 -21.98 10.30 20.99
C LEU A 24 -22.04 10.52 19.48
N PHE A 25 -21.23 9.79 18.70
CA PHE A 25 -21.22 9.90 17.24
C PHE A 25 -22.54 9.42 16.61
N ALA A 26 -23.15 8.37 17.17
CA ALA A 26 -24.45 7.88 16.73
C ALA A 26 -25.58 8.89 17.01
N ALA A 27 -25.54 9.56 18.18
CA ALA A 27 -26.53 10.56 18.55
C ALA A 27 -26.39 11.86 17.75
N GLU A 28 -25.16 12.28 17.44
CA GLU A 28 -24.84 13.55 16.79
C GLU A 28 -24.14 13.35 15.44
N LYS A 29 -24.71 12.49 14.58
CA LYS A 29 -24.09 12.09 13.30
C LYS A 29 -23.72 13.26 12.39
N SER A 30 -24.61 14.25 12.22
CA SER A 30 -24.34 15.43 11.38
C SER A 30 -23.21 16.27 11.95
N THR A 31 -23.18 16.48 13.27
CA THR A 31 -22.11 17.25 13.93
C THR A 31 -20.78 16.52 13.88
N THR A 32 -20.80 15.18 13.93
CA THR A 32 -19.60 14.35 13.76
C THR A 32 -19.03 14.50 12.34
N GLN A 33 -19.88 14.48 11.32
CA GLN A 33 -19.47 14.72 9.93
C GLN A 33 -18.91 16.14 9.75
N ASP A 34 -19.61 17.17 10.26
CA ASP A 34 -19.19 18.57 10.15
C ASP A 34 -17.86 18.87 10.87
N ALA A 35 -17.51 18.07 11.89
CA ALA A 35 -16.30 18.22 12.70
C ALA A 35 -15.23 17.14 12.42
N LEU A 36 -15.39 16.38 11.33
CA LEU A 36 -14.57 15.21 11.00
C LEU A 36 -13.07 15.52 11.04
N ASN A 37 -12.64 16.59 10.36
CA ASN A 37 -11.24 17.02 10.31
C ASN A 37 -10.65 17.29 11.71
N VAL A 38 -11.41 17.95 12.60
CA VAL A 38 -10.96 18.25 13.96
C VAL A 38 -10.86 16.98 14.80
N ILE A 39 -11.86 16.08 14.69
CA ILE A 39 -11.87 14.81 15.40
C ILE A 39 -10.69 13.93 14.96
N VAL A 40 -10.49 13.76 13.65
CA VAL A 40 -9.41 12.94 13.09
C VAL A 40 -8.06 13.50 13.48
N ARG A 41 -7.87 14.82 13.42
CA ARG A 41 -6.64 15.48 13.88
C ARG A 41 -6.34 15.19 15.35
N ILE A 42 -7.29 15.48 16.25
CA ILE A 42 -7.12 15.26 17.70
C ILE A 42 -6.81 13.78 17.98
N THR A 43 -7.52 12.87 17.32
CA THR A 43 -7.36 11.44 17.56
C THR A 43 -6.01 10.93 17.03
N SER A 44 -5.58 11.42 15.87
CA SER A 44 -4.31 11.05 15.24
C SER A 44 -3.08 11.64 15.94
N ASP A 45 -3.21 12.77 16.64
CA ASP A 45 -2.12 13.38 17.42
C ASP A 45 -1.66 12.47 18.58
N TYR A 46 -2.53 11.58 19.06
CA TYR A 46 -2.17 10.58 20.05
C TYR A 46 -1.57 9.30 19.46
N LEU A 47 -1.57 9.12 18.14
CA LEU A 47 -0.96 7.98 17.45
C LEU A 47 0.55 8.19 17.28
N THR A 48 1.29 8.05 18.38
CA THR A 48 2.75 8.26 18.42
C THR A 48 3.47 7.05 19.00
N ASP A 49 4.78 6.94 18.73
CA ASP A 49 5.65 5.94 19.34
C ASP A 49 5.53 5.90 20.86
N SER A 50 5.47 7.08 21.51
CA SER A 50 5.37 7.20 22.97
C SER A 50 4.08 6.62 23.54
N ASN A 51 3.00 6.68 22.76
CA ASN A 51 1.69 6.18 23.17
C ASN A 51 1.40 4.77 22.65
N SER A 52 2.24 4.18 21.80
CA SER A 52 2.01 2.89 21.11
C SER A 52 1.61 1.70 22.00
N ARG A 53 1.88 1.77 23.32
CA ARG A 53 1.53 0.73 24.31
C ARG A 53 0.44 1.15 25.30
N SER A 54 -0.19 2.31 25.08
CA SER A 54 -1.20 2.87 25.97
C SER A 54 -2.60 2.47 25.55
N ASP A 55 -3.53 2.40 26.52
CA ASP A 55 -4.96 2.22 26.24
C ASP A 55 -5.52 3.34 25.37
N LEU A 56 -4.94 4.55 25.48
CA LEU A 56 -5.31 5.70 24.67
C LEU A 56 -5.03 5.47 23.18
N PHE A 57 -3.93 4.80 22.84
CA PHE A 57 -3.59 4.50 21.45
C PHE A 57 -4.57 3.52 20.80
N GLU A 58 -4.94 2.45 21.53
CA GLU A 58 -5.96 1.50 21.05
C GLU A 58 -7.36 2.14 21.02
N CYS A 59 -7.68 3.02 21.98
CA CYS A 59 -8.89 3.83 21.95
C CYS A 59 -8.94 4.71 20.69
N CYS A 60 -7.86 5.41 20.36
CA CYS A 60 -7.75 6.23 19.16
C CYS A 60 -7.98 5.41 17.88
N LYS A 61 -7.36 4.23 17.76
CA LYS A 61 -7.59 3.32 16.62
C LYS A 61 -9.05 2.89 16.52
N ALA A 62 -9.68 2.55 17.64
CA ALA A 62 -11.08 2.15 17.65
C ALA A 62 -12.01 3.30 17.25
N VAL A 63 -11.73 4.53 17.71
CA VAL A 63 -12.46 5.75 17.33
C VAL A 63 -12.32 6.02 15.84
N LEU A 64 -11.11 5.98 15.29
CA LEU A 64 -10.87 6.18 13.85
C LEU A 64 -11.53 5.10 12.99
N ASN A 65 -11.53 3.84 13.45
CA ASN A 65 -12.25 2.78 12.75
C ASN A 65 -13.77 3.00 12.80
N ASN A 66 -14.34 3.47 13.91
CA ASN A 66 -15.76 3.80 13.97
C ASN A 66 -16.14 4.95 13.03
N ILE A 67 -15.28 5.97 12.92
CA ILE A 67 -15.44 7.05 11.93
C ILE A 67 -15.44 6.45 10.52
N ALA A 68 -14.46 5.59 10.21
CA ALA A 68 -14.37 4.88 8.93
C ALA A 68 -15.62 4.05 8.60
N GLU A 69 -16.31 3.51 9.61
CA GLU A 69 -17.54 2.72 9.45
C GLU A 69 -18.81 3.56 9.26
N THR A 70 -18.85 4.78 9.80
CA THR A 70 -20.11 5.54 9.98
C THR A 70 -20.21 6.82 9.17
N CYS A 71 -19.09 7.50 8.93
CA CYS A 71 -18.99 8.74 8.18
C CYS A 71 -18.97 8.51 6.66
N ASP A 72 -19.00 9.60 5.89
CA ASP A 72 -18.82 9.52 4.44
C ASP A 72 -17.42 8.97 4.08
N PRO A 73 -17.31 7.91 3.26
CA PRO A 73 -16.04 7.26 2.98
C PRO A 73 -15.09 8.13 2.14
N ILE A 74 -15.59 9.04 1.29
CA ILE A 74 -14.73 9.91 0.46
C ILE A 74 -14.06 10.95 1.36
N GLU A 75 -14.86 11.69 2.14
CA GLU A 75 -14.34 12.73 3.04
C GLU A 75 -13.41 12.11 4.10
N THR A 76 -13.80 10.97 4.68
CA THR A 76 -12.99 10.28 5.69
C THR A 76 -11.66 9.79 5.11
N THR A 77 -11.66 9.26 3.88
CA THR A 77 -10.42 8.86 3.20
C THR A 77 -9.48 10.04 3.07
N LEU A 78 -9.96 11.17 2.53
CA LEU A 78 -9.13 12.36 2.31
C LEU A 78 -8.50 12.88 3.61
N GLU A 79 -9.26 12.90 4.71
CA GLU A 79 -8.75 13.30 6.03
C GLU A 79 -7.67 12.32 6.54
N PHE A 80 -7.86 11.01 6.38
CA PHE A 80 -6.82 10.04 6.75
C PHE A 80 -5.56 10.19 5.91
N LEU A 81 -5.68 10.41 4.59
CA LEU A 81 -4.53 10.56 3.71
C LEU A 81 -3.67 11.77 4.08
N GLN A 82 -4.29 12.91 4.43
CA GLN A 82 -3.57 14.11 4.91
C GLN A 82 -2.69 13.81 6.14
N HIS A 83 -3.14 12.93 7.03
CA HIS A 83 -2.38 12.53 8.22
C HIS A 83 -1.36 11.43 7.97
N MET A 84 -1.48 10.70 6.85
CA MET A 84 -0.54 9.65 6.43
C MET A 84 0.65 10.21 5.64
N GLU A 85 0.51 11.36 4.98
CA GLU A 85 1.59 12.01 4.20
C GLU A 85 2.78 12.51 5.05
N CYS A 86 2.73 12.36 6.37
CA CYS A 86 3.78 12.80 7.28
C CYS A 86 4.80 11.67 7.58
N LEU A 87 6.00 11.76 6.99
CA LEU A 87 7.09 10.76 7.12
C LEU A 87 7.77 10.69 8.49
N ASP A 88 7.40 11.59 9.41
CA ASP A 88 8.01 11.70 10.73
C ASP A 88 7.50 10.63 11.72
N ASN A 89 6.45 9.90 11.37
CA ASN A 89 5.79 8.97 12.29
C ASN A 89 5.22 7.73 11.59
N ASP A 90 6.07 6.69 11.45
CA ASP A 90 5.65 5.39 10.91
C ASP A 90 4.53 4.74 11.72
N VAL A 91 4.49 4.99 13.04
CA VAL A 91 3.46 4.43 13.91
C VAL A 91 2.09 5.01 13.57
N LYS A 92 2.00 6.31 13.32
CA LYS A 92 0.77 6.97 12.86
C LYS A 92 0.34 6.41 11.52
N PHE A 93 1.25 6.38 10.54
CA PHE A 93 1.00 5.80 9.22
C PHE A 93 0.44 4.37 9.33
N CYS A 94 1.13 3.50 10.06
CA CYS A 94 0.74 2.10 10.22
C CYS A 94 -0.59 1.94 10.98
N ALA A 95 -0.88 2.79 11.95
CA ALA A 95 -2.13 2.75 12.71
C ALA A 95 -3.34 3.17 11.86
N LEU A 96 -3.16 4.12 10.93
CA LEU A 96 -4.22 4.61 10.05
C LEU A 96 -4.59 3.62 8.93
N LEU A 97 -3.68 2.74 8.51
CA LEU A 97 -3.94 1.74 7.47
C LEU A 97 -5.20 0.91 7.73
N GLY A 98 -5.44 0.51 8.99
CA GLY A 98 -6.62 -0.29 9.34
C GLY A 98 -7.92 0.45 9.04
N SER A 99 -8.05 1.69 9.52
CA SER A 99 -9.22 2.54 9.28
C SER A 99 -9.37 2.91 7.80
N LEU A 100 -8.26 3.15 7.11
CA LEU A 100 -8.25 3.37 5.66
C LEU A 100 -8.78 2.14 4.90
N GLY A 101 -8.43 0.93 5.33
CA GLY A 101 -8.93 -0.32 4.73
C GLY A 101 -10.44 -0.42 4.84
N THR A 102 -11.00 -0.05 5.99
CA THR A 102 -12.45 0.04 6.18
C THR A 102 -13.09 1.06 5.23
N CYS A 103 -12.48 2.23 5.04
CA CYS A 103 -12.96 3.23 4.07
C CYS A 103 -12.95 2.69 2.64
N ILE A 104 -11.86 2.03 2.23
CA ILE A 104 -11.74 1.41 0.90
C ILE A 104 -12.80 0.34 0.68
N ILE A 105 -13.04 -0.54 1.65
CA ILE A 105 -14.05 -1.60 1.53
C ILE A 105 -15.46 -1.00 1.42
N ARG A 106 -15.78 0.04 2.20
CA ARG A 106 -17.08 0.72 2.11
C ARG A 106 -17.23 1.51 0.81
N GLY A 107 -16.15 2.12 0.34
CA GLY A 107 -16.07 2.93 -0.87
C GLY A 107 -15.59 2.16 -2.10
N LYS A 108 -15.68 0.82 -2.11
CA LYS A 108 -15.01 -0.04 -3.10
C LYS A 108 -15.41 0.17 -4.56
N HIS A 109 -16.59 0.77 -4.79
CA HIS A 109 -17.06 1.15 -6.13
C HIS A 109 -16.58 2.55 -6.58
N THR A 110 -15.83 3.25 -5.72
CA THR A 110 -15.30 4.58 -5.99
C THR A 110 -13.80 4.47 -6.26
N THR A 111 -13.45 4.42 -7.54
CA THR A 111 -12.05 4.28 -8.01
C THR A 111 -11.12 5.31 -7.37
N SER A 112 -11.58 6.54 -7.18
CA SER A 112 -10.76 7.62 -6.58
C SER A 112 -10.31 7.31 -5.16
N ILE A 113 -11.14 6.67 -4.33
CA ILE A 113 -10.73 6.27 -2.96
C ILE A 113 -9.55 5.30 -3.03
N VAL A 114 -9.63 4.32 -3.93
CA VAL A 114 -8.57 3.31 -4.13
C VAL A 114 -7.31 3.96 -4.69
N GLU A 115 -7.46 4.77 -5.74
CA GLU A 115 -6.38 5.46 -6.43
C GLU A 115 -5.59 6.38 -5.48
N TRP A 116 -6.28 7.26 -4.74
CA TRP A 116 -5.63 8.17 -3.80
C TRP A 116 -4.92 7.40 -2.68
N SER A 117 -5.59 6.39 -2.12
CA SER A 117 -5.00 5.55 -1.05
C SER A 117 -3.73 4.86 -1.51
N VAL A 118 -3.76 4.23 -2.68
CA VAL A 118 -2.62 3.53 -3.25
C VAL A 118 -1.49 4.50 -3.57
N SER A 119 -1.81 5.69 -4.12
CA SER A 119 -0.81 6.70 -4.45
C SER A 119 -0.11 7.24 -3.21
N THR A 120 -0.85 7.56 -2.15
CA THR A 120 -0.28 8.01 -0.87
C THR A 120 0.61 6.94 -0.25
N ILE A 121 0.19 5.66 -0.25
CA ILE A 121 1.01 4.57 0.28
C ILE A 121 2.29 4.38 -0.55
N LYS A 122 2.21 4.45 -1.89
CA LYS A 122 3.38 4.37 -2.77
C LYS A 122 4.38 5.48 -2.47
N SER A 123 3.90 6.73 -2.42
CA SER A 123 4.75 7.89 -2.09
C SER A 123 5.43 7.70 -0.74
N TYR A 124 4.68 7.25 0.28
CA TYR A 124 5.24 7.00 1.61
C TYR A 124 6.36 5.94 1.59
N VAL A 125 6.16 4.85 0.84
CA VAL A 125 7.15 3.78 0.71
C VAL A 125 8.40 4.29 -0.01
N GLU A 126 8.25 5.02 -1.10
CA GLU A 126 9.37 5.54 -1.89
C GLU A 126 10.24 6.54 -1.11
N ASP A 127 9.64 7.29 -0.19
CA ASP A 127 10.32 8.24 0.68
C ASP A 127 10.97 7.62 1.92
N LEU A 128 10.86 6.30 2.13
CA LEU A 128 11.55 5.62 3.24
C LEU A 128 13.08 5.78 3.10
N PRO A 129 13.81 6.01 4.21
CA PRO A 129 15.24 6.34 4.16
C PRO A 129 16.08 5.15 3.72
N GLY A 130 17.17 5.42 2.98
CA GLY A 130 18.01 4.36 2.41
C GLY A 130 19.37 4.09 3.07
N GLU A 131 20.00 5.02 3.79
CA GLU A 131 21.48 4.97 3.84
C GLU A 131 22.18 5.16 5.20
N VAL A 132 21.51 5.65 6.26
CA VAL A 132 22.28 6.20 7.40
C VAL A 132 22.56 5.22 8.55
N GLU A 133 21.76 4.16 8.77
CA GLU A 133 22.04 3.12 9.78
C GLU A 133 21.35 1.80 9.41
N GLN A 134 22.09 0.90 8.77
CA GLN A 134 21.50 -0.21 8.01
C GLN A 134 20.53 -1.10 8.82
N ASP A 135 20.89 -1.52 10.03
CA ASP A 135 20.03 -2.42 10.84
C ASP A 135 18.77 -1.73 11.41
N LYS A 136 18.81 -0.42 11.66
CA LYS A 136 17.63 0.32 12.12
C LYS A 136 16.72 0.65 10.94
N VAL A 137 17.32 1.04 9.82
CA VAL A 137 16.62 1.34 8.57
C VAL A 137 15.93 0.09 8.03
N SER A 138 16.62 -1.05 7.96
CA SER A 138 16.03 -2.33 7.53
C SER A 138 14.84 -2.74 8.40
N ARG A 139 14.95 -2.65 9.73
CA ARG A 139 13.83 -2.94 10.64
C ARG A 139 12.65 -2.00 10.45
N ARG A 140 12.92 -0.70 10.25
CA ARG A 140 11.91 0.31 9.94
C ARG A 140 11.14 -0.06 8.66
N ILE A 141 11.88 -0.32 7.58
CA ILE A 141 11.32 -0.71 6.28
C ILE A 141 10.50 -1.99 6.40
N ILE A 142 11.06 -3.04 7.00
CA ILE A 142 10.36 -4.33 7.19
C ILE A 142 9.04 -4.11 7.95
N ASN A 143 9.05 -3.38 9.06
CA ASN A 143 7.83 -3.15 9.84
C ASN A 143 6.75 -2.41 9.01
N VAL A 144 7.13 -1.37 8.26
CA VAL A 144 6.18 -0.65 7.39
C VAL A 144 5.61 -1.56 6.30
N LEU A 145 6.46 -2.31 5.60
CA LEU A 145 6.04 -3.22 4.54
C LEU A 145 5.19 -4.40 5.06
N GLU A 146 5.50 -4.94 6.25
CA GLU A 146 4.68 -5.95 6.92
C GLU A 146 3.29 -5.40 7.28
N ARG A 147 3.19 -4.14 7.69
CA ARG A 147 1.92 -3.48 7.98
C ARG A 147 1.11 -3.25 6.71
N ILE A 148 1.74 -2.77 5.64
CA ILE A 148 1.08 -2.59 4.34
C ILE A 148 0.57 -3.94 3.81
N THR A 149 1.41 -4.98 3.79
CA THR A 149 1.00 -6.30 3.31
C THR A 149 -0.14 -6.91 4.15
N SER A 150 -0.16 -6.69 5.46
CA SER A 150 -1.26 -7.15 6.32
C SER A 150 -2.55 -6.35 6.11
N PHE A 151 -2.44 -5.06 5.76
CA PHE A 151 -3.56 -4.23 5.34
C PHE A 151 -4.18 -4.70 4.01
N LEU A 152 -3.36 -5.23 3.08
CA LEU A 152 -3.82 -5.70 1.78
C LEU A 152 -4.58 -7.04 1.84
N GLU A 153 -4.34 -7.88 2.85
CA GLU A 153 -5.01 -9.19 3.01
C GLU A 153 -6.55 -9.09 2.98
N PRO A 154 -7.22 -8.31 3.84
CA PRO A 154 -8.68 -8.19 3.80
C PRO A 154 -9.20 -7.56 2.50
N LEU A 155 -8.38 -6.74 1.81
CA LEU A 155 -8.74 -6.16 0.51
C LEU A 155 -8.69 -7.19 -0.61
N ALA A 156 -7.72 -8.11 -0.57
CA ALA A 156 -7.65 -9.24 -1.49
C ALA A 156 -8.85 -10.18 -1.31
N GLU A 157 -9.24 -10.48 -0.07
CA GLU A 157 -10.45 -11.25 0.23
C GLU A 157 -11.71 -10.57 -0.30
N GLU A 158 -11.79 -9.24 -0.21
CA GLU A 158 -12.93 -8.49 -0.71
C GLU A 158 -12.96 -8.46 -2.25
N ALA A 159 -11.81 -8.30 -2.91
CA ALA A 159 -11.69 -8.37 -4.36
C ALA A 159 -12.17 -9.72 -4.92
N ALA A 160 -11.87 -10.83 -4.22
CA ALA A 160 -12.33 -12.16 -4.61
C ALA A 160 -13.86 -12.34 -4.59
N LYS A 161 -14.59 -11.47 -3.87
CA LYS A 161 -16.07 -11.49 -3.78
C LYS A 161 -16.74 -10.58 -4.81
N MET A 162 -15.98 -9.72 -5.49
CA MET A 162 -16.50 -8.76 -6.47
C MET A 162 -16.83 -9.45 -7.80
N ASN A 163 -17.62 -8.76 -8.63
CA ASN A 163 -17.79 -9.15 -10.03
C ASN A 163 -16.47 -8.95 -10.78
N PHE A 164 -16.27 -9.70 -11.87
CA PHE A 164 -15.00 -9.74 -12.60
C PHE A 164 -14.49 -8.35 -13.05
N GLU A 165 -15.36 -7.50 -13.57
CA GLU A 165 -15.00 -6.15 -14.07
C GLU A 165 -14.52 -5.26 -12.91
N ASP A 166 -15.34 -5.09 -11.87
CA ASP A 166 -14.98 -4.30 -10.68
C ASP A 166 -13.71 -4.85 -9.98
N ALA A 167 -13.58 -6.18 -9.91
CA ALA A 167 -12.43 -6.85 -9.29
C ALA A 167 -11.13 -6.58 -10.03
N CYS A 168 -11.18 -6.45 -11.35
CA CYS A 168 -10.00 -6.24 -12.19
C CYS A 168 -9.33 -4.91 -11.86
N LEU A 169 -10.07 -3.80 -11.97
CA LEU A 169 -9.50 -2.48 -11.72
C LEU A 169 -9.12 -2.29 -10.25
N PHE A 170 -9.97 -2.77 -9.33
CA PHE A 170 -9.69 -2.74 -7.89
C PHE A 170 -8.39 -3.50 -7.57
N GLY A 171 -8.23 -4.72 -8.09
CA GLY A 171 -7.04 -5.53 -7.91
C GLY A 171 -5.79 -4.94 -8.57
N ASP A 172 -5.91 -4.29 -9.72
CA ASP A 172 -4.80 -3.68 -10.45
C ASP A 172 -4.09 -2.59 -9.63
N TYR A 173 -4.84 -1.76 -8.90
CA TYR A 173 -4.24 -0.77 -8.02
C TYR A 173 -3.38 -1.43 -6.92
N PHE A 174 -3.89 -2.45 -6.24
CA PHE A 174 -3.14 -3.16 -5.20
C PHE A 174 -1.97 -3.98 -5.75
N LEU A 175 -2.11 -4.55 -6.95
CA LEU A 175 -1.01 -5.19 -7.66
C LEU A 175 0.12 -4.21 -7.98
N SER A 176 -0.24 -3.02 -8.46
CA SER A 176 0.75 -1.97 -8.72
C SER A 176 1.48 -1.57 -7.44
N LEU A 177 0.77 -1.50 -6.30
CA LEU A 177 1.36 -1.25 -5.00
C LEU A 177 2.29 -2.39 -4.58
N LEU A 178 1.85 -3.66 -4.64
CA LEU A 178 2.64 -4.84 -4.27
C LEU A 178 3.96 -4.91 -5.02
N ILE A 179 3.95 -4.65 -6.34
CA ILE A 179 5.19 -4.61 -7.12
C ILE A 179 6.06 -3.44 -6.67
N THR A 180 5.48 -2.26 -6.41
CA THR A 180 6.20 -1.07 -5.90
C THR A 180 6.88 -1.31 -4.56
N LEU A 181 6.33 -2.17 -3.69
CA LEU A 181 6.96 -2.55 -2.42
C LEU A 181 8.33 -3.23 -2.63
N CYS A 182 8.57 -3.83 -3.79
CA CYS A 182 9.86 -4.40 -4.20
C CYS A 182 10.82 -3.35 -4.80
N GLY A 183 10.48 -2.06 -4.74
CA GLY A 183 11.29 -0.96 -5.27
C GLY A 183 12.54 -0.64 -4.46
N ARG A 184 12.95 0.63 -4.47
CA ARG A 184 14.21 1.10 -3.88
C ARG A 184 14.37 0.71 -2.39
N PRO A 185 13.38 0.90 -1.49
CA PRO A 185 13.52 0.52 -0.08
C PRO A 185 13.86 -0.96 0.12
N PHE A 186 13.33 -1.81 -0.76
CA PHE A 186 13.54 -3.26 -0.71
C PHE A 186 15.01 -3.66 -0.94
N CYS A 187 15.77 -2.88 -1.72
CA CYS A 187 17.18 -3.13 -1.98
C CYS A 187 18.06 -3.08 -0.71
N TYR A 188 17.63 -2.34 0.31
CA TYR A 188 18.40 -2.16 1.54
C TYR A 188 18.31 -3.35 2.51
N LEU A 189 17.33 -4.25 2.32
CA LEU A 189 17.00 -5.35 3.25
C LEU A 189 17.94 -6.56 3.20
N SER A 190 18.82 -6.65 2.20
CA SER A 190 19.49 -7.90 1.83
C SER A 190 20.88 -8.15 2.47
N LYS A 191 21.32 -7.36 3.46
CA LYS A 191 22.73 -7.42 3.92
C LYS A 191 23.00 -8.14 5.25
N SER A 192 22.00 -8.55 6.05
CA SER A 192 22.25 -9.33 7.27
C SER A 192 21.49 -10.67 7.35
N ILE A 193 22.10 -11.67 8.00
CA ILE A 193 21.61 -13.06 8.09
C ILE A 193 20.28 -13.17 8.85
N VAL A 194 20.05 -12.34 9.87
CA VAL A 194 18.81 -12.34 10.67
C VAL A 194 17.66 -11.69 9.89
N GLU A 195 17.95 -10.63 9.15
CA GLU A 195 16.97 -9.98 8.26
C GLU A 195 16.54 -10.90 7.14
N THR A 196 17.41 -11.82 6.70
CA THR A 196 17.14 -12.75 5.59
C THR A 196 15.89 -13.61 5.81
N VAL A 197 15.57 -14.03 7.05
CA VAL A 197 14.37 -14.87 7.31
C VAL A 197 13.09 -14.04 7.25
N THR A 198 13.07 -12.89 7.93
CA THR A 198 11.91 -12.00 7.95
C THR A 198 11.64 -11.42 6.57
N TYR A 199 12.71 -11.03 5.88
CA TYR A 199 12.69 -10.61 4.48
C TYR A 199 12.06 -11.65 3.56
N LYS A 200 12.48 -12.91 3.64
CA LYS A 200 11.92 -14.00 2.81
C LYS A 200 10.43 -14.20 3.08
N LYS A 201 10.01 -14.13 4.35
CA LYS A 201 8.58 -14.22 4.70
C LYS A 201 7.77 -13.06 4.14
N LEU A 202 8.30 -11.84 4.21
CA LEU A 202 7.67 -10.66 3.64
C LEU A 202 7.53 -10.79 2.12
N LEU A 203 8.59 -11.23 1.44
CA LEU A 203 8.60 -11.49 0.00
C LEU A 203 7.58 -12.56 -0.40
N GLU A 204 7.54 -13.68 0.33
CA GLU A 204 6.56 -14.75 0.12
C GLU A 204 5.12 -14.23 0.27
N LYS A 205 4.88 -13.36 1.26
CA LYS A 205 3.59 -12.70 1.47
C LYS A 205 3.24 -11.77 0.30
N ILE A 206 4.18 -10.95 -0.17
CA ILE A 206 3.99 -10.05 -1.33
C ILE A 206 3.64 -10.86 -2.58
N VAL A 207 4.41 -11.90 -2.87
CA VAL A 207 4.22 -12.75 -4.06
C VAL A 207 2.90 -13.50 -3.97
N THR A 208 2.55 -14.07 -2.81
CA THR A 208 1.28 -14.79 -2.61
C THR A 208 0.08 -13.87 -2.80
N LEU A 209 0.12 -12.65 -2.26
CA LEU A 209 -0.92 -11.65 -2.49
C LEU A 209 -0.99 -11.26 -3.97
N ALA A 210 0.14 -11.07 -4.65
CA ALA A 210 0.14 -10.75 -6.08
C ALA A 210 -0.51 -11.87 -6.91
N VAL A 211 -0.19 -13.14 -6.64
CA VAL A 211 -0.85 -14.28 -7.29
C VAL A 211 -2.35 -14.31 -6.99
N SER A 212 -2.78 -13.92 -5.79
CA SER A 212 -4.21 -13.91 -5.44
C SER A 212 -5.02 -12.93 -6.29
N PHE A 213 -4.40 -11.85 -6.78
CA PHE A 213 -5.05 -10.88 -7.65
C PHE A 213 -4.92 -11.22 -9.14
N THR A 214 -3.77 -11.74 -9.62
CA THR A 214 -3.58 -12.02 -11.06
C THR A 214 -3.94 -13.44 -11.47
N GLY A 215 -3.84 -14.41 -10.57
CA GLY A 215 -3.83 -15.85 -10.88
C GLY A 215 -2.58 -16.35 -11.62
N ASP A 216 -1.83 -15.46 -12.27
CA ASP A 216 -0.58 -15.73 -12.98
C ASP A 216 0.55 -14.82 -12.48
N ILE A 217 1.57 -15.42 -11.86
CA ILE A 217 2.72 -14.70 -11.31
C ILE A 217 3.62 -14.07 -12.39
N LEU A 218 3.53 -14.54 -13.63
CA LEU A 218 4.31 -14.07 -14.77
C LEU A 218 3.54 -13.09 -15.66
N TYR A 219 2.30 -12.76 -15.30
CA TYR A 219 1.37 -11.94 -16.08
C TYR A 219 1.99 -10.63 -16.59
N PHE A 220 2.74 -9.93 -15.73
CA PHE A 220 3.33 -8.63 -16.08
C PHE A 220 4.63 -8.70 -16.88
N LEU A 221 5.15 -9.89 -17.22
CA LEU A 221 6.33 -10.00 -18.09
C LEU A 221 6.07 -9.39 -19.48
N ASN A 222 4.82 -9.41 -19.96
CA ASN A 222 4.47 -8.74 -21.21
C ASN A 222 4.68 -7.22 -21.13
N ILE A 223 4.32 -6.63 -19.99
CA ILE A 223 4.52 -5.20 -19.73
C ILE A 223 6.01 -4.87 -19.67
N VAL A 224 6.81 -5.69 -18.97
CA VAL A 224 8.27 -5.55 -18.94
C VAL A 224 8.87 -5.64 -20.35
N SER A 225 8.40 -6.60 -21.16
CA SER A 225 8.82 -6.75 -22.56
C SER A 225 8.47 -5.51 -23.40
N ASN A 226 7.28 -4.92 -23.21
CA ASN A 226 6.87 -3.69 -23.90
C ASN A 226 7.78 -2.51 -23.54
N ARG A 227 8.07 -2.32 -22.24
CA ARG A 227 9.01 -1.29 -21.75
C ARG A 227 10.41 -1.48 -22.32
N CYS A 228 10.96 -2.69 -22.28
CA CYS A 228 12.28 -3.00 -22.83
C CYS A 228 12.42 -2.59 -24.31
N ARG A 229 11.33 -2.73 -25.08
CA ARG A 229 11.31 -2.42 -26.52
C ARG A 229 10.93 -0.97 -26.81
N ASN A 230 10.72 -0.15 -25.77
CA ASN A 230 10.15 1.20 -25.87
C ASN A 230 8.84 1.22 -26.70
N ILE A 231 8.05 0.14 -26.62
CA ILE A 231 6.70 0.06 -27.20
C ILE A 231 5.70 0.67 -26.19
N VAL A 232 6.14 1.62 -25.36
CA VAL A 232 5.23 2.50 -24.63
C VAL A 232 4.58 3.35 -25.72
N GLY A 233 3.43 2.87 -26.16
CA GLY A 233 2.88 3.24 -27.44
C GLY A 233 2.68 4.75 -27.53
N ASP A 234 2.87 5.23 -28.74
CA ASP A 234 2.26 6.38 -29.41
C ASP A 234 0.71 6.40 -29.32
N ARG A 235 0.15 5.75 -28.30
CA ARG A 235 -1.25 5.87 -27.87
C ARG A 235 -1.30 7.18 -27.14
N SER A 236 -1.71 8.23 -27.83
CA SER A 236 -2.29 9.37 -27.15
C SER A 236 -3.35 8.81 -26.18
N TYR A 237 -3.08 8.83 -24.88
CA TYR A 237 -4.06 8.54 -23.83
C TYR A 237 -5.12 9.65 -23.80
N GLN A 238 -5.58 10.10 -24.97
CA GLN A 238 -6.31 11.33 -25.19
C GLN A 238 -7.81 11.10 -25.38
N ASP A 239 -8.31 9.88 -25.28
CA ASP A 239 -9.76 9.72 -25.27
C ASP A 239 -10.19 8.46 -24.51
N GLY A 240 -10.87 8.66 -23.38
CA GLY A 240 -11.57 7.63 -22.62
C GLY A 240 -10.87 7.16 -21.34
N ASN A 241 -11.52 7.43 -20.20
CA ASN A 241 -11.34 6.74 -18.92
C ASN A 241 -11.81 5.27 -19.04
N THR A 242 -11.24 4.49 -19.95
CA THR A 242 -11.50 3.04 -20.03
C THR A 242 -10.55 2.30 -19.09
N GLU A 243 -10.99 1.16 -18.56
CA GLU A 243 -10.19 0.36 -17.61
C GLU A 243 -8.84 -0.08 -18.21
N ASP A 244 -8.81 -0.42 -19.50
CA ASP A 244 -7.58 -0.78 -20.22
C ASP A 244 -6.58 0.38 -20.29
N CYS A 245 -7.08 1.62 -20.41
CA CYS A 245 -6.28 2.83 -20.40
C CYS A 245 -5.62 3.04 -19.03
N ILE A 246 -6.41 2.90 -17.95
CA ILE A 246 -5.94 3.02 -16.57
C ILE A 246 -4.91 1.92 -16.26
N ARG A 247 -5.18 0.67 -16.62
CA ARG A 247 -4.24 -0.45 -16.46
C ARG A 247 -2.93 -0.18 -17.21
N GLY A 248 -3.03 0.32 -18.45
CA GLY A 248 -1.87 0.75 -19.22
C GLY A 248 -1.05 1.82 -18.48
N MET A 249 -1.70 2.87 -17.97
CA MET A 249 -1.02 3.91 -17.18
C MET A 249 -0.37 3.32 -15.91
N LEU A 250 -1.10 2.52 -15.15
CA LEU A 250 -0.65 1.96 -13.87
C LEU A 250 0.62 1.11 -13.99
N PHE A 251 0.73 0.32 -15.06
CA PHE A 251 1.80 -0.65 -15.18
C PHE A 251 2.80 -0.36 -16.30
N GLU A 252 2.46 0.36 -17.37
CA GLU A 252 3.41 0.68 -18.44
C GLU A 252 4.26 1.92 -18.13
N LEU A 253 3.77 2.88 -17.33
CA LEU A 253 4.51 4.10 -16.96
C LEU A 253 5.48 3.87 -15.80
N SER A 254 6.75 4.26 -15.99
CA SER A 254 7.81 4.12 -14.99
C SER A 254 7.54 4.86 -13.68
N ASP A 255 6.76 5.94 -13.75
CA ASP A 255 6.41 6.79 -12.62
C ASP A 255 5.41 6.10 -11.67
N ASN A 256 4.63 5.14 -12.18
CA ASN A 256 3.65 4.40 -11.37
C ASN A 256 4.22 3.11 -10.76
N VAL A 257 5.08 2.42 -11.52
CA VAL A 257 5.84 1.25 -11.05
C VAL A 257 7.22 1.34 -11.68
N SER A 258 8.25 1.51 -10.85
CA SER A 258 9.62 1.64 -11.35
C SER A 258 10.15 0.34 -11.97
N ASP A 259 11.07 0.49 -12.92
CA ASP A 259 11.78 -0.64 -13.52
C ASP A 259 12.60 -1.44 -12.49
N LEU A 260 13.12 -0.77 -11.46
CA LEU A 260 13.80 -1.42 -10.34
C LEU A 260 12.85 -2.30 -9.54
N ALA A 261 11.62 -1.83 -9.28
CA ALA A 261 10.60 -2.60 -8.59
C ALA A 261 10.25 -3.89 -9.36
N TYR A 262 10.03 -3.78 -10.68
CA TYR A 262 9.85 -4.97 -11.53
C TYR A 262 11.05 -5.91 -11.49
N ALA A 263 12.26 -5.36 -11.57
CA ALA A 263 13.47 -6.16 -11.62
C ALA A 263 13.69 -6.96 -10.34
N ASN A 264 13.49 -6.32 -9.18
CA ASN A 264 13.54 -6.99 -7.88
C ASN A 264 12.42 -8.04 -7.74
N PHE A 265 11.17 -7.67 -8.02
CA PHE A 265 10.03 -8.59 -7.93
C PHE A 265 10.27 -9.87 -8.75
N TYR A 266 10.63 -9.71 -10.02
CA TYR A 266 10.86 -10.86 -10.90
C TYR A 266 12.15 -11.60 -10.61
N TYR A 267 13.21 -10.94 -10.12
CA TYR A 267 14.41 -11.65 -9.66
C TYR A 267 14.05 -12.72 -8.64
N HIS A 268 13.20 -12.40 -7.67
CA HIS A 268 12.73 -13.35 -6.66
C HIS A 268 11.82 -14.42 -7.23
N VAL A 269 10.82 -14.03 -8.02
CA VAL A 269 9.89 -14.98 -8.67
C VAL A 269 10.67 -16.02 -9.50
N ILE A 270 11.69 -15.58 -10.23
CA ILE A 270 12.45 -16.45 -11.14
C ILE A 270 13.43 -17.34 -10.39
N THR A 271 14.09 -16.82 -9.36
CA THR A 271 15.15 -17.56 -8.65
C THR A 271 14.62 -18.53 -7.59
N GLU A 272 13.39 -18.36 -7.10
CA GLU A 272 12.80 -19.22 -6.09
C GLU A 272 11.82 -20.24 -6.69
N GLU A 273 12.21 -21.52 -6.69
CA GLU A 273 11.41 -22.63 -7.22
C GLU A 273 9.99 -22.73 -6.62
N ALA A 274 9.83 -22.29 -5.37
CA ALA A 274 8.54 -22.31 -4.68
C ALA A 274 7.45 -21.53 -5.44
N PHE A 275 7.82 -20.41 -6.07
CA PHE A 275 6.87 -19.56 -6.81
C PHE A 275 6.49 -20.12 -8.19
N TRP A 276 7.33 -20.98 -8.76
CA TRP A 276 7.06 -21.62 -10.06
C TRP A 276 5.96 -22.67 -10.02
N LYS A 277 5.59 -23.16 -8.83
CA LYS A 277 4.51 -24.16 -8.68
C LYS A 277 3.16 -23.69 -9.24
N ASN A 278 2.92 -22.38 -9.20
CA ASN A 278 1.69 -21.75 -9.67
C ASN A 278 1.86 -21.05 -11.03
N ALA A 279 3.05 -21.12 -11.64
CA ALA A 279 3.32 -20.46 -12.91
C ALA A 279 2.71 -21.26 -14.09
N PRO A 280 1.98 -20.61 -15.00
CA PRO A 280 1.46 -21.26 -16.21
C PRO A 280 2.60 -21.86 -17.06
N GLN A 281 2.42 -23.10 -17.53
CA GLN A 281 3.43 -23.80 -18.34
C GLN A 281 3.41 -23.40 -19.83
N VAL A 282 2.81 -22.25 -20.15
CA VAL A 282 2.65 -21.74 -21.53
C VAL A 282 3.80 -20.82 -21.96
N TYR A 283 4.62 -20.37 -21.02
CA TYR A 283 5.73 -19.46 -21.29
C TYR A 283 6.91 -20.18 -21.93
N ARG A 284 7.40 -19.63 -23.06
CA ARG A 284 8.59 -20.17 -23.74
C ARG A 284 9.85 -19.78 -22.97
N PRO A 285 10.79 -20.71 -22.71
CA PRO A 285 12.05 -20.38 -22.02
C PRO A 285 12.83 -19.23 -22.66
N ARG A 286 12.80 -19.14 -23.99
CA ARG A 286 13.43 -18.03 -24.73
C ARG A 286 12.80 -16.67 -24.41
N TYR A 287 11.47 -16.60 -24.33
CA TYR A 287 10.77 -15.37 -23.99
C TYR A 287 11.11 -14.92 -22.57
N LEU A 288 11.13 -15.87 -21.63
CA LEU A 288 11.54 -15.61 -20.25
C LEU A 288 12.97 -15.06 -20.22
N LEU A 289 13.94 -15.75 -20.84
CA LEU A 289 15.33 -15.31 -20.85
C LEU A 289 15.51 -13.90 -21.44
N GLU A 290 14.88 -13.60 -22.58
CA GLU A 290 14.96 -12.30 -23.23
C GLU A 290 14.42 -11.18 -22.33
N THR A 291 13.22 -11.36 -21.76
CA THR A 291 12.60 -10.37 -20.86
C THR A 291 13.39 -10.20 -19.57
N CYS A 292 13.91 -11.30 -18.99
CA CYS A 292 14.69 -11.26 -17.75
C CYS A 292 16.06 -10.62 -17.96
N SER A 293 16.65 -10.72 -19.16
CA SER A 293 17.93 -10.07 -19.48
C SER A 293 17.85 -8.55 -19.33
N TYR A 294 16.70 -7.95 -19.66
CA TYR A 294 16.44 -6.54 -19.43
C TYR A 294 16.41 -6.18 -17.94
N LEU A 295 15.72 -6.99 -17.13
CA LEU A 295 15.67 -6.81 -15.68
C LEU A 295 17.04 -6.98 -15.02
N PHE A 296 17.84 -7.95 -15.45
CA PHE A 296 19.21 -8.12 -14.96
C PHE A 296 20.08 -6.91 -15.28
N LYS A 297 19.92 -6.31 -16.47
CA LYS A 297 20.62 -5.06 -16.82
C LYS A 297 20.27 -3.93 -15.84
N ILE A 298 19.00 -3.80 -15.43
CA ILE A 298 18.54 -2.80 -14.46
C ILE A 298 19.21 -3.03 -13.10
N LEU A 299 19.17 -4.26 -12.58
CA LEU A 299 19.77 -4.60 -11.28
C LEU A 299 21.29 -4.38 -11.26
N LEU A 300 21.99 -4.74 -12.34
CA LEU A 300 23.43 -4.52 -12.46
C LEU A 300 23.78 -3.04 -12.49
N ALA A 301 22.99 -2.22 -13.19
CA ALA A 301 23.21 -0.78 -13.24
C ALA A 301 22.98 -0.10 -11.87
N ASP A 302 21.99 -0.57 -11.10
CA ASP A 302 21.72 -0.06 -9.75
C ASP A 302 22.83 -0.45 -8.76
N HIS A 303 23.29 -1.72 -8.80
CA HIS A 303 24.41 -2.18 -7.97
C HIS A 303 25.69 -1.37 -8.21
N GLN A 304 25.97 -1.00 -9.46
CA GLN A 304 27.11 -0.14 -9.81
C GLN A 304 26.97 1.29 -9.29
N ARG A 305 25.75 1.85 -9.23
CA ARG A 305 25.51 3.19 -8.66
C ARG A 305 25.65 3.21 -7.14
N ASN A 306 25.17 2.16 -6.47
CA ASN A 306 25.17 2.03 -5.01
C ASN A 306 26.47 1.43 -4.44
N GLY A 307 27.37 0.93 -5.30
CA GLY A 307 28.70 0.40 -4.94
C GLY A 307 29.88 1.36 -5.20
N LEU A 308 29.60 2.59 -5.61
CA LEU A 308 30.58 3.67 -5.84
C LEU A 308 30.56 4.75 -4.73
N SER A 309 29.84 4.52 -3.62
CA SER A 309 29.85 5.37 -2.42
C SER A 309 30.67 4.78 -1.28
#